data_AF-F3FBB0-F1
#
_entry.id   AF-F3FBB0-F1
#
_cell.length_a   1.000
_cell.length_b   1.000
_cell.length_c   1.000
_cell.angle_alpha   90.00
_cell.angle_beta   90.00
_cell.angle_gamma   90.00
#
_symmetry.space_group_name_H-M   'P 1'
#
loop_
_entity.id
_entity.type
_entity.pdbx_description
1 polymer ?
#
loop_
_entity_poly.entity_id
_entity_poly.type
_entity_poly.pdbx_seq_one_letter_code
_entity_poly.pdbx_strand_id
1 'polypeptide(L)'
;MARPFFTAAWAASQHIYDPVAPEKRVAEVIGGVVAKNINNPDPSTKWRNTCAVRLSYILNHSGLKIPKVSKQTVSGADQHQYFFRVSNLKSFLETHWGKPEVVKYPPSDGGALARKKGIILFEISGWTDAKGHATLFDGNLCYDHCYFNEPDVNYRTDTANFWSLTS
;
A
#
# COMPACT_ATOMS: atom_id res chain seq x y z
N MET A 1 -15.45 -7.73 -10.12
CA MET A 1 -14.30 -7.48 -11.02
C MET A 1 -13.19 -8.46 -10.69
N ALA A 2 -12.40 -8.87 -11.69
CA ALA A 2 -11.26 -9.76 -11.47
C ALA A 2 -10.18 -9.05 -10.64
N ARG A 3 -9.56 -9.79 -9.72
CA ARG A 3 -8.39 -9.32 -8.96
C ARG A 3 -7.10 -9.65 -9.73
N PRO A 4 -6.06 -8.81 -9.66
CA PRO A 4 -4.74 -9.09 -10.22
C PRO A 4 -4.19 -10.45 -9.83
N PHE A 5 -3.31 -10.99 -10.69
CA PHE A 5 -2.42 -12.09 -10.29
C PHE A 5 -1.40 -11.58 -9.28
N PHE A 6 -1.20 -12.35 -8.22
CA PHE A 6 -0.25 -12.03 -7.17
C PHE A 6 1.17 -11.91 -7.70
N THR A 7 1.57 -12.77 -8.63
CA THR A 7 2.90 -12.75 -9.26
C THR A 7 3.18 -11.44 -9.99
N ALA A 8 2.20 -10.91 -10.74
CA ALA A 8 2.31 -9.61 -11.40
C ALA A 8 2.37 -8.46 -10.39
N ALA A 9 1.54 -8.50 -9.35
CA ALA A 9 1.56 -7.50 -8.27
C ALA A 9 2.90 -7.51 -7.52
N TRP A 10 3.44 -8.69 -7.22
CA TRP A 10 4.73 -8.85 -6.54
C TRP A 10 5.89 -8.38 -7.41
N ALA A 11 5.90 -8.69 -8.71
CA ALA A 11 6.91 -8.17 -9.63
C ALA A 11 6.90 -6.63 -9.68
N ALA A 12 5.71 -6.01 -9.72
CA ALA A 12 5.58 -4.56 -9.67
C ALA A 12 6.06 -3.97 -8.33
N SER A 13 5.87 -4.68 -7.21
CA SER A 13 6.31 -4.22 -5.88
C SER A 13 7.83 -4.14 -5.77
N GLN A 14 8.54 -5.11 -6.36
CA GLN A 14 10.01 -5.10 -6.42
C GLN A 14 10.54 -3.94 -7.26
N HIS A 15 9.78 -3.48 -8.26
CA HIS A 15 10.22 -2.37 -9.10
C HIS A 15 10.08 -1.00 -8.41
N ILE A 16 9.03 -0.83 -7.61
CA ILE A 16 8.68 0.48 -7.01
C ILE A 16 9.31 0.71 -5.63
N TYR A 17 9.94 -0.29 -5.04
CA TYR A 17 10.47 -0.22 -3.68
C TYR A 17 11.99 -0.32 -3.64
N ASP A 18 12.58 0.57 -2.86
CA ASP A 18 13.99 0.55 -2.47
C ASP A 18 14.02 0.66 -0.94
N PRO A 19 14.61 -0.33 -0.23
CA PRO A 19 14.67 -0.30 1.24
C PRO A 19 15.57 0.82 1.79
N VAL A 20 16.47 1.38 0.99
CA VAL A 20 17.39 2.46 1.40
C VAL A 20 16.74 3.83 1.23
N ALA A 21 16.03 4.04 0.13
CA ALA A 21 15.44 5.34 -0.21
C ALA A 21 14.05 5.21 -0.88
N PRO A 22 13.03 4.75 -0.14
CA PRO A 22 11.75 4.37 -0.72
C PRO A 22 11.03 5.54 -1.40
N GLU A 23 11.04 6.73 -0.81
CA GLU A 23 10.37 7.91 -1.40
C GLU A 23 11.09 8.36 -2.67
N LYS A 24 12.43 8.36 -2.65
CA LYS A 24 13.24 8.70 -3.82
C LYS A 24 12.95 7.73 -4.97
N ARG A 25 12.93 6.43 -4.71
CA ARG A 25 12.60 5.40 -5.71
C ARG A 25 11.22 5.64 -6.32
N VAL A 26 10.22 5.93 -5.49
CA VAL A 26 8.86 6.24 -5.95
C VAL A 26 8.83 7.47 -6.85
N ALA A 27 9.53 8.54 -6.47
CA ALA A 27 9.61 9.76 -7.27
C ALA A 27 10.29 9.53 -8.64
N GLU A 28 11.37 8.75 -8.67
CA GLU A 28 12.11 8.44 -9.90
C GLU A 28 11.30 7.54 -10.85
N VAL A 29 10.65 6.50 -10.31
CA VAL A 29 9.90 5.53 -11.12
C VAL A 29 8.60 6.14 -11.67
N ILE A 30 7.85 6.87 -10.84
CA ILE A 30 6.51 7.37 -11.24
C ILE A 30 6.59 8.74 -11.91
N GLY A 31 7.49 9.62 -11.46
CA GLY A 31 7.59 10.98 -11.99
C GLY A 31 6.33 11.83 -11.77
N GLY A 32 6.15 12.84 -12.61
CA GLY A 32 4.91 13.63 -12.70
C GLY A 32 4.55 14.40 -11.43
N VAL A 33 3.26 14.47 -11.11
CA VAL A 33 2.77 15.17 -9.91
C VAL A 33 3.13 14.40 -8.64
N VAL A 34 3.26 13.07 -8.72
CA VAL A 34 3.78 12.25 -7.61
C VAL A 34 5.18 12.70 -7.20
N ALA A 35 6.12 12.75 -8.14
CA ALA A 35 7.49 13.18 -7.86
C ALA A 35 7.56 14.62 -7.34
N LYS A 36 6.75 15.54 -7.88
CA LYS A 36 6.67 16.93 -7.39
C LYS A 36 6.27 17.01 -5.93
N ASN A 37 5.30 16.21 -5.47
CA ASN A 37 4.88 16.22 -4.07
C ASN A 37 5.91 15.57 -3.13
N ILE A 38 6.57 14.50 -3.57
CA ILE A 38 7.62 13.84 -2.79
C ILE A 38 8.86 14.73 -2.67
N ASN A 39 9.25 15.41 -3.74
CA ASN A 39 10.43 16.28 -3.77
C ASN A 39 10.14 17.72 -3.38
N ASN A 40 8.94 18.01 -2.83
CA ASN A 40 8.56 19.36 -2.45
C ASN A 40 9.55 19.91 -1.40
N PRO A 41 10.18 21.08 -1.64
CA PRO A 41 11.12 21.67 -0.70
C PRO A 41 10.47 22.13 0.60
N ASP A 42 9.17 22.43 0.59
CA ASP A 42 8.42 22.82 1.78
C ASP A 42 8.10 21.57 2.63
N PRO A 43 8.68 21.43 3.84
CA PRO A 43 8.48 20.25 4.68
C PRO A 43 7.03 20.06 5.14
N SER A 44 6.21 21.12 5.14
CA SER A 44 4.81 21.06 5.58
C SER A 44 3.89 20.42 4.54
N THR A 45 4.29 20.44 3.27
CA THR A 45 3.51 19.89 2.16
C THR A 45 4.20 18.71 1.47
N LYS A 46 5.48 18.46 1.79
CA LYS A 46 6.25 17.30 1.33
C LYS A 46 5.65 15.98 1.78
N TRP A 47 5.46 15.06 0.84
CA TRP A 47 5.02 13.71 1.15
C TRP A 47 6.15 12.89 1.77
N ARG A 48 5.88 12.31 2.94
CA ARG A 48 6.81 11.40 3.63
C ARG A 48 6.35 9.94 3.53
N ASN A 49 5.05 9.69 3.65
CA ASN A 49 4.52 8.34 3.55
C ASN A 49 4.05 8.04 2.13
N THR A 50 4.70 7.07 1.47
CA THR A 50 4.41 6.68 0.08
C THR A 50 3.68 5.34 -0.05
N CYS A 51 3.26 4.69 1.05
CA CYS A 51 2.67 3.33 0.97
C CYS A 51 1.45 3.26 0.04
N ALA A 52 0.54 4.24 0.12
CA ALA A 52 -0.63 4.31 -0.76
C ALA A 52 -0.25 4.53 -2.23
N VAL A 53 0.81 5.30 -2.49
CA VAL A 53 1.32 5.56 -3.84
C VAL A 53 1.97 4.31 -4.41
N ARG A 54 2.79 3.61 -3.62
CA ARG A 54 3.41 2.33 -3.98
C ARG A 54 2.37 1.28 -4.32
N LEU A 55 1.34 1.14 -3.49
CA LEU A 55 0.26 0.19 -3.76
C LEU A 55 -0.60 0.61 -4.96
N SER A 56 -0.78 1.91 -5.20
CA SER A 56 -1.43 2.40 -6.42
C SER A 56 -0.64 2.04 -7.68
N TYR A 57 0.69 2.16 -7.64
CA TYR A 57 1.57 1.71 -8.73
C TYR A 57 1.39 0.21 -8.99
N ILE A 58 1.49 -0.60 -7.94
CA ILE A 58 1.32 -2.05 -8.03
C ILE A 58 0.00 -2.39 -8.73
N LEU A 59 -1.13 -1.80 -8.31
CA LEU A 59 -2.43 -2.02 -8.93
C LEU A 59 -2.47 -1.63 -10.41
N ASN A 60 -1.99 -0.42 -10.74
CA ASN A 60 -1.96 0.09 -12.12
C ASN A 60 -1.14 -0.80 -13.06
N HIS A 61 -0.05 -1.38 -12.55
CA HIS A 61 0.88 -2.22 -13.31
C HIS A 61 0.57 -3.72 -13.21
N SER A 62 -0.37 -4.15 -12.36
CA SER A 62 -0.83 -5.53 -12.25
C SER A 62 -2.24 -5.77 -12.82
N GLY A 63 -2.80 -4.80 -13.55
CA GLY A 63 -4.05 -4.96 -14.29
C GLY A 63 -5.31 -4.34 -13.66
N LEU A 64 -5.20 -3.64 -12.51
CA LEU A 64 -6.29 -2.82 -11.97
C LEU A 64 -5.97 -1.33 -12.12
N LYS A 65 -6.49 -0.71 -13.18
CA LYS A 65 -6.32 0.73 -13.41
C LYS A 65 -7.09 1.54 -12.38
N ILE A 66 -6.40 2.47 -11.72
CA ILE A 66 -7.01 3.42 -10.79
C ILE A 66 -7.61 4.58 -11.60
N PRO A 67 -8.88 4.93 -11.36
CA PRO A 67 -9.52 6.06 -12.02
C PRO A 67 -9.04 7.39 -11.44
N LYS A 68 -9.23 8.47 -12.18
CA LYS A 68 -9.03 9.83 -11.67
C LYS A 68 -10.15 10.17 -10.68
N VAL A 69 -9.79 10.39 -9.43
CA VAL A 69 -10.75 10.77 -8.38
C VAL A 69 -10.36 12.12 -7.80
N SER A 70 -11.26 13.09 -7.92
CA SER A 70 -11.02 14.48 -7.49
C SER A 70 -10.54 14.53 -6.04
N LYS A 71 -9.43 15.25 -5.80
CA LYS A 71 -8.77 15.43 -4.50
C LYS A 71 -8.27 14.15 -3.81
N GLN A 72 -8.34 12.99 -4.46
CA GLN A 72 -7.91 11.71 -3.89
C GLN A 72 -6.77 11.07 -4.66
N THR A 73 -6.69 11.33 -5.97
CA THR A 73 -5.59 10.86 -6.83
C THR A 73 -4.83 12.01 -7.46
N VAL A 74 -3.56 11.76 -7.79
CA VAL A 74 -2.73 12.63 -8.64
C VAL A 74 -2.15 11.82 -9.80
N SER A 75 -1.69 12.48 -10.86
CA SER A 75 -1.10 11.82 -12.03
C SER A 75 0.40 11.58 -11.89
N GLY A 76 0.86 10.41 -12.32
CA GLY A 76 2.27 10.15 -12.62
C GLY A 76 2.69 10.72 -13.98
N ALA A 77 3.97 10.60 -14.33
CA ALA A 77 4.46 10.90 -15.68
C ALA A 77 3.96 9.88 -16.71
N ASP A 78 3.67 8.66 -16.24
CA ASP A 78 3.10 7.54 -16.98
C ASP A 78 1.59 7.65 -17.24
N GLN A 79 0.99 8.80 -16.94
CA GLN A 79 -0.44 9.12 -17.09
C GLN A 79 -1.40 8.29 -16.21
N HIS A 80 -0.91 7.38 -15.37
CA HIS A 80 -1.72 6.68 -14.38
C HIS A 80 -2.10 7.58 -13.20
N GLN A 81 -3.07 7.13 -12.41
CA GLN A 81 -3.59 7.84 -11.23
C GLN A 81 -3.18 7.13 -9.94
N TYR A 82 -2.83 7.92 -8.94
CA TYR A 82 -2.21 7.43 -7.70
C TYR A 82 -2.92 7.97 -6.47
N PHE A 83 -3.49 7.09 -5.66
CA PHE A 83 -3.95 7.45 -4.32
C PHE A 83 -2.73 7.76 -3.44
N PHE A 84 -2.84 8.83 -2.66
CA PHE A 84 -1.78 9.25 -1.74
C PHE A 84 -2.21 9.18 -0.27
N ARG A 85 -3.41 8.66 0.01
CA ARG A 85 -3.92 8.39 1.36
C ARG A 85 -4.40 6.94 1.44
N VAL A 86 -3.96 6.22 2.47
CA VAL A 86 -4.33 4.82 2.71
C VAL A 86 -5.85 4.66 2.85
N SER A 87 -6.53 5.60 3.51
CA SER A 87 -7.99 5.56 3.68
C SER A 87 -8.75 5.58 2.34
N ASN A 88 -8.32 6.41 1.39
CA ASN A 88 -8.97 6.51 0.08
C ASN A 88 -8.71 5.25 -0.74
N LEU A 89 -7.49 4.72 -0.66
CA LEU A 89 -7.14 3.44 -1.29
C LEU A 89 -7.97 2.29 -0.73
N LYS A 90 -8.14 2.22 0.60
CA LYS A 90 -9.02 1.24 1.25
C LYS A 90 -10.45 1.30 0.71
N SER A 91 -11.06 2.49 0.71
CA SER A 91 -12.42 2.69 0.20
C SER A 91 -12.56 2.30 -1.28
N PHE A 92 -11.54 2.56 -2.09
CA PHE A 92 -11.50 2.14 -3.48
C PHE A 92 -11.51 0.60 -3.62
N LEU A 93 -10.68 -0.11 -2.85
CA LEU A 93 -10.63 -1.57 -2.83
C LEU A 93 -11.94 -2.18 -2.35
N GLU A 94 -12.55 -1.64 -1.29
CA GLU A 94 -13.86 -2.06 -0.79
C GLU A 94 -14.96 -1.92 -1.85
N THR A 95 -14.93 -0.82 -2.62
CA THR A 95 -15.88 -0.57 -3.70
C THR A 95 -15.67 -1.55 -4.87
N HIS A 96 -14.42 -1.88 -5.22
CA HIS A 96 -14.13 -2.73 -6.37
C HIS A 96 -14.25 -4.23 -6.09
N TRP A 97 -13.90 -4.66 -4.88
CA TRP A 97 -13.71 -6.07 -4.53
C TRP A 97 -14.53 -6.53 -3.32
N GLY A 98 -15.34 -5.65 -2.74
CA GLY A 98 -16.09 -5.92 -1.52
C GLY A 98 -15.24 -5.82 -0.26
N LYS A 99 -15.85 -6.16 0.87
CA LYS A 99 -15.21 -6.09 2.19
C LYS A 99 -13.97 -7.00 2.27
N PRO A 100 -12.91 -6.58 2.96
CA PRO A 100 -11.75 -7.42 3.23
C PRO A 100 -12.09 -8.55 4.21
N GLU A 101 -11.24 -9.57 4.24
CA GLU A 101 -11.10 -10.43 5.42
C GLU A 101 -10.41 -9.61 6.52
N VAL A 102 -11.06 -9.49 7.69
CA VAL A 102 -10.57 -8.66 8.79
C VAL A 102 -10.06 -9.54 9.92
N VAL A 103 -8.79 -9.37 10.29
CA VAL A 103 -8.18 -9.99 11.47
C VAL A 103 -7.93 -8.91 12.51
N LYS A 104 -8.56 -9.05 13.68
CA LYS A 104 -8.32 -8.16 14.83
C LYS A 104 -7.07 -8.59 15.56
N TYR A 105 -6.26 -7.62 15.98
CA TYR A 105 -4.98 -7.85 16.68
C TYR A 105 -4.15 -8.96 16.01
N PRO A 106 -3.80 -8.79 14.72
CA PRO A 106 -3.20 -9.87 13.95
C PRO A 106 -1.82 -10.23 14.56
N PRO A 107 -1.58 -11.52 14.86
CA PRO A 107 -0.34 -11.98 15.52
C PRO A 107 0.85 -11.96 14.55
N SER A 108 2.07 -12.01 15.10
CA SER A 108 3.34 -11.96 14.35
C SER A 108 3.51 -13.06 13.30
N ASP A 109 2.89 -14.22 13.48
CA ASP A 109 2.90 -15.34 12.52
C ASP A 109 1.84 -15.19 11.40
N GLY A 110 1.13 -14.06 11.36
CA GLY A 110 0.06 -13.75 10.41
C GLY A 110 -1.27 -14.43 10.72
N GLY A 111 -1.33 -15.39 11.66
CA GLY A 111 -2.55 -16.07 12.10
C GLY A 111 -3.40 -16.61 10.95
N ALA A 112 -4.65 -16.15 10.86
CA ALA A 112 -5.60 -16.56 9.81
C ALA A 112 -5.19 -16.15 8.38
N LEU A 113 -4.22 -15.25 8.25
CA LEU A 113 -3.68 -14.81 6.96
C LEU A 113 -2.46 -15.62 6.52
N ALA A 114 -1.87 -16.44 7.40
CA ALA A 114 -0.70 -17.25 7.07
C ALA A 114 -0.93 -18.04 5.77
N ARG A 115 0.09 -18.05 4.90
CA ARG A 115 0.10 -18.69 3.56
C ARG A 115 -0.88 -18.09 2.54
N LYS A 116 -1.67 -17.06 2.89
CA LYS A 116 -2.51 -16.34 1.93
C LYS A 116 -1.71 -15.23 1.26
N LYS A 117 -1.94 -15.06 -0.04
CA LYS A 117 -1.25 -14.09 -0.89
C LYS A 117 -2.19 -12.97 -1.29
N GLY A 118 -1.80 -11.73 -1.05
CA GLY A 118 -2.62 -10.61 -1.47
C GLY A 118 -2.23 -9.25 -0.91
N ILE A 119 -3.20 -8.34 -0.91
CA ILE A 119 -3.06 -7.00 -0.37
C ILE A 119 -3.48 -7.02 1.10
N ILE A 120 -2.67 -6.39 1.95
CA ILE A 120 -2.95 -6.21 3.37
C ILE A 120 -2.84 -4.74 3.75
N LEU A 121 -3.86 -4.24 4.45
CA LEU A 121 -3.88 -2.91 5.05
C LEU A 121 -3.96 -3.04 6.58
N PHE A 122 -2.90 -2.64 7.26
CA PHE A 122 -2.83 -2.58 8.71
C PHE A 122 -3.40 -1.25 9.20
N GLU A 123 -4.29 -1.28 10.17
CA GLU A 123 -4.71 -0.10 10.95
C GLU A 123 -3.94 -0.10 12.26
N ILE A 124 -3.14 0.95 12.47
CA ILE A 124 -2.13 0.99 13.52
C ILE A 124 -2.42 2.17 14.44
N SER A 125 -2.55 1.87 15.73
CA SER A 125 -2.67 2.85 16.80
C SER A 125 -1.28 3.28 17.29
N GLY A 126 -1.17 4.57 17.65
CA GLY A 126 0.06 5.17 18.18
C GLY A 126 0.90 5.93 17.15
N TRP A 127 0.59 5.82 15.87
CA TRP A 127 1.23 6.63 14.82
C TRP A 127 0.62 8.03 14.73
N THR A 128 1.48 9.04 14.54
CA THR A 128 1.06 10.45 14.45
C THR A 128 0.99 10.94 13.00
N ASP A 129 1.68 10.28 12.08
CA ASP A 129 1.85 10.64 10.68
C ASP A 129 0.95 9.85 9.73
N ALA A 130 0.53 8.65 10.13
CA ALA A 130 -0.40 7.82 9.38
C ALA A 130 -1.34 7.03 10.30
N LYS A 131 -2.48 6.60 9.76
CA LYS A 131 -3.45 5.75 10.48
C LYS A 131 -3.21 4.24 10.26
N GLY A 132 -2.12 3.88 9.58
CA GLY A 132 -1.88 2.52 9.13
C GLY A 132 -0.88 2.40 7.98
N HIS A 133 -0.70 1.17 7.51
CA HIS A 133 0.23 0.80 6.43
C HIS A 133 -0.46 -0.09 5.39
N ALA A 134 -0.11 0.09 4.12
CA ALA A 134 -0.66 -0.70 3.01
C ALA A 134 0.46 -1.42 2.26
N THR A 135 0.35 -2.74 2.10
CA THR A 135 1.40 -3.56 1.49
C THR A 135 0.86 -4.80 0.77
N LEU A 136 1.76 -5.56 0.11
CA LEU A 136 1.51 -6.93 -0.36
C LEU A 136 2.11 -7.92 0.63
N PHE A 137 1.37 -8.99 0.89
CA PHE A 137 1.77 -10.10 1.74
C PHE A 137 1.80 -11.38 0.92
N ASP A 138 2.91 -12.14 0.99
CA ASP A 138 3.10 -13.39 0.23
C ASP A 138 2.67 -14.66 0.97
N GLY A 139 2.08 -14.49 2.16
CA GLY A 139 1.74 -15.57 3.07
C GLY A 139 2.77 -15.79 4.17
N ASN A 140 3.92 -15.12 4.10
CA ASN A 140 4.97 -15.15 5.11
C ASN A 140 5.57 -13.75 5.38
N LEU A 141 5.93 -13.02 4.32
CA LEU A 141 6.56 -11.72 4.36
C LEU A 141 5.75 -10.67 3.59
N CYS A 142 5.96 -9.43 3.96
CA CYS A 142 5.50 -8.28 3.18
C CYS A 142 6.63 -7.83 2.27
N TYR A 143 6.32 -7.32 1.07
CA TYR A 143 7.37 -6.90 0.14
C TYR A 143 8.23 -5.75 0.69
N ASP A 144 7.68 -4.97 1.62
CA ASP A 144 8.39 -3.95 2.39
C ASP A 144 8.50 -4.33 3.87
N HIS A 145 7.46 -4.08 4.66
CA HIS A 145 7.43 -4.35 6.09
C HIS A 145 6.02 -4.75 6.51
N CYS A 146 5.92 -5.84 7.28
CA CYS A 146 4.67 -6.22 7.90
C CYS A 146 4.54 -5.55 9.26
N TYR A 147 3.35 -5.04 9.57
CA TYR A 147 3.05 -4.47 10.88
C TYR A 147 2.10 -5.41 11.64
N PHE A 148 2.49 -6.68 11.77
CA PHE A 148 1.82 -7.59 12.69
C PHE A 148 2.18 -7.22 14.14
N ASN A 149 1.37 -7.66 15.11
CA ASN A 149 1.71 -7.45 16.51
C ASN A 149 2.86 -8.38 16.91
N GLU A 150 4.02 -7.78 17.17
CA GLU A 150 5.25 -8.46 17.56
C GLU A 150 5.62 -8.10 19.00
N PRO A 151 6.38 -8.96 19.70
CA PRO A 151 7.02 -8.57 20.95
C PRO A 151 7.94 -7.35 20.72
N ASP A 152 8.03 -6.47 21.71
CA ASP A 152 8.99 -5.36 21.76
C ASP A 152 8.86 -4.22 20.73
N VAL A 153 7.78 -4.20 19.92
CA VAL A 153 7.49 -3.08 19.03
C VAL A 153 6.68 -1.98 19.71
N ASN A 154 6.97 -0.71 19.39
CA ASN A 154 6.28 0.45 19.96
C ASN A 154 5.05 0.89 19.14
N TYR A 155 4.32 -0.08 18.58
CA TYR A 155 3.07 0.16 17.87
C TYR A 155 2.07 -0.94 18.23
N ARG A 156 0.78 -0.67 18.05
CA ARG A 156 -0.26 -1.70 18.14
C ARG A 156 -1.10 -1.71 16.88
N THR A 157 -1.17 -2.87 16.25
CA THR A 157 -2.03 -3.08 15.08
C THR A 157 -3.38 -3.58 15.56
N ASP A 158 -4.41 -2.74 15.38
CA ASP A 158 -5.76 -3.06 15.82
C ASP A 158 -6.45 -4.01 14.83
N THR A 159 -6.26 -3.77 13.52
CA THR A 159 -6.82 -4.61 12.46
C THR A 159 -5.86 -4.80 11.28
N ALA A 160 -5.92 -5.98 10.66
CA ALA A 160 -5.43 -6.24 9.31
C ALA A 160 -6.62 -6.46 8.38
N ASN A 161 -6.68 -5.70 7.29
CA ASN A 161 -7.70 -5.76 6.25
C ASN A 161 -7.08 -6.43 5.02
N PHE A 162 -7.51 -7.63 4.68
CA PHE A 162 -6.88 -8.47 3.66
C PHE A 162 -7.77 -8.74 2.45
N TRP A 163 -7.20 -8.60 1.26
CA TRP A 163 -7.81 -9.05 0.00
C TRP A 163 -6.87 -10.03 -0.69
N SER A 164 -7.29 -11.31 -0.75
CA SER A 164 -6.58 -12.33 -1.52
C SER A 164 -6.48 -11.93 -3.00
N LEU A 165 -5.30 -12.11 -3.59
CA LEU A 165 -5.08 -11.98 -5.02
C LEU A 165 -5.08 -13.36 -5.69
N THR A 166 -5.31 -13.37 -7.00
CA THR A 166 -5.31 -14.61 -7.78
C THR A 166 -3.91 -15.22 -7.76
N SER A 167 -3.79 -16.50 -7.44
CA SER A 167 -2.51 -17.22 -7.46
C SER A 167 -2.07 -17.54 -8.88
#